data_AF-V8C907-F1
#
_entry.id   AF-V8C907-F1
#
_cell.length_a   1.000
_cell.length_b   1.000
_cell.length_c   1.000
_cell.angle_alpha   90.00
_cell.angle_beta   90.00
_cell.angle_gamma   90.00
#
_symmetry.space_group_name_H-M   'P 1'
#
loop_
_entity.id
_entity.type
_entity.pdbx_description
1 polymer ?
#
loop_
_entity_poly.entity_id
_entity_poly.type
_entity_poly.pdbx_seq_one_letter_code
_entity_poly.pdbx_strand_id
1 'polypeptide(L)'
;MKIDSTNALNQYQALKIQSLESSLSSKAQGKSTLHHQANALKDNPTQKSQNAQSKEDAALKEQTDAFEAILLKFMLDNALKLEDPLFPKQPGTDIYHSMYKESLSEQLSGSFGYSKALYDWLKEQGKA
;
A
#
# COMPACT_ATOMS: atom_id res chain seq x y z
N MET A 1 -45.49 -10.08 -13.83
CA MET A 1 -44.17 -10.73 -13.79
C MET A 1 -43.38 -10.08 -12.67
N LYS A 2 -43.33 -10.68 -11.48
CA LYS A 2 -42.59 -10.13 -10.33
C LYS A 2 -41.18 -10.70 -10.39
N ILE A 3 -40.18 -9.83 -10.55
CA ILE A 3 -38.79 -10.24 -10.57
C ILE A 3 -38.36 -10.28 -9.10
N ASP A 4 -38.09 -11.47 -8.58
CA ASP A 4 -37.68 -11.67 -7.18
C ASP A 4 -36.30 -11.04 -6.96
N SER A 5 -36.26 -9.79 -6.48
CA SER A 5 -35.04 -9.01 -6.23
C SER A 5 -34.02 -9.73 -5.34
N THR A 6 -34.50 -10.65 -4.48
CA THR A 6 -33.67 -11.51 -3.63
C THR A 6 -32.83 -12.50 -4.45
N ASN A 7 -33.35 -13.00 -5.57
CA ASN A 7 -32.65 -13.94 -6.45
C ASN A 7 -31.53 -13.22 -7.24
N ALA A 8 -31.82 -12.00 -7.73
CA ALA A 8 -30.83 -11.19 -8.44
C ALA A 8 -29.66 -10.77 -7.54
N LEU A 9 -29.92 -10.42 -6.28
CA LEU A 9 -28.87 -10.10 -5.32
C LEU A 9 -28.00 -11.32 -5.00
N ASN A 10 -28.61 -12.48 -4.78
CA ASN A 10 -27.88 -13.72 -4.51
C ASN A 10 -27.01 -14.14 -5.71
N GLN A 11 -27.51 -13.98 -6.93
CA GLN A 11 -26.72 -14.23 -8.14
C GLN A 11 -25.53 -13.26 -8.28
N TYR A 12 -25.73 -11.97 -8.00
CA TYR A 12 -24.65 -10.99 -8.05
C TYR A 12 -23.54 -11.31 -7.03
N GLN A 13 -23.91 -11.69 -5.81
CA GLN A 13 -22.93 -12.09 -4.78
C GLN A 13 -22.17 -13.35 -5.19
N ALA A 14 -22.86 -14.36 -5.75
CA ALA A 14 -22.23 -15.58 -6.24
C ALA A 14 -21.22 -15.32 -7.37
N LEU A 15 -21.57 -14.47 -8.34
CA LEU A 15 -20.68 -14.07 -9.44
C LEU A 15 -19.44 -13.33 -8.94
N LYS A 16 -19.59 -12.47 -7.94
CA LYS A 16 -18.46 -11.72 -7.37
C LYS A 16 -17.48 -12.65 -6.64
N ILE A 17 -17.99 -13.61 -5.87
CA ILE A 17 -17.19 -14.64 -5.18
C ILE A 17 -16.42 -15.50 -6.18
N GLN A 18 -17.07 -15.96 -7.25
CA GLN A 18 -16.42 -16.77 -8.29
C GLN A 18 -15.28 -16.03 -9.00
N SER A 19 -15.44 -14.72 -9.26
CA SER A 19 -14.38 -13.91 -9.85
C SER A 19 -13.16 -13.76 -8.92
N LEU A 20 -13.40 -13.66 -7.62
CA LEU A 20 -12.35 -13.55 -6.61
C LEU A 20 -11.56 -14.87 -6.49
N GLU A 21 -12.25 -16.02 -6.46
CA GLU A 21 -11.60 -17.33 -6.41
C GLU A 21 -10.74 -17.62 -7.65
N SER A 22 -11.23 -17.22 -8.84
CA SER A 22 -10.49 -17.34 -10.09
C SER A 22 -9.19 -16.52 -10.07
N SER A 23 -9.25 -15.31 -9.49
CA SER A 23 -8.07 -14.45 -9.34
C SER A 23 -7.04 -15.02 -8.35
N LEU A 24 -7.50 -15.66 -7.27
CA LEU A 24 -6.65 -16.30 -6.26
C LEU A 24 -5.96 -17.56 -6.80
N SER A 25 -6.67 -18.37 -7.60
CA SER A 25 -6.11 -19.58 -8.22
C SER A 25 -5.01 -19.26 -9.26
N SER A 26 -5.20 -18.22 -10.07
CA SER A 26 -4.18 -17.80 -11.06
C SER A 26 -2.87 -17.30 -10.42
N LYS A 27 -2.96 -16.76 -9.19
CA LYS A 27 -1.79 -16.29 -8.43
C LYS A 27 -1.02 -17.43 -7.77
N ALA A 28 -1.64 -18.61 -7.61
CA ALA A 28 -1.03 -19.79 -7.02
C ALA A 28 -0.32 -20.71 -8.04
N GLN A 29 -0.68 -20.65 -9.33
CA GLN A 29 -0.19 -21.59 -10.36
C GLN A 29 0.80 -21.02 -11.39
N GLY A 30 1.14 -19.73 -11.32
CA GLY A 30 2.04 -19.06 -12.28
C GLY A 30 3.54 -19.42 -12.20
N LYS A 31 3.94 -20.64 -11.80
CA LYS A 31 5.37 -21.00 -11.71
C LYS A 31 5.77 -22.44 -12.04
N SER A 32 4.97 -23.21 -12.80
CA SER A 32 5.37 -24.57 -13.17
C SER A 32 4.89 -25.02 -14.54
N THR A 33 5.43 -24.47 -15.64
CA THR A 33 5.53 -25.21 -16.91
C THR A 33 6.63 -24.66 -17.82
N LEU A 34 7.86 -25.19 -17.70
CA LEU A 34 8.82 -25.32 -18.80
C LEU A 34 9.71 -26.55 -18.50
N HIS A 35 9.56 -27.61 -19.28
CA HIS A 35 10.46 -28.77 -19.27
C HIS A 35 11.68 -28.49 -20.15
N HIS A 36 12.89 -28.83 -19.68
CA HIS A 36 13.81 -29.83 -20.27
C HIS A 36 15.18 -29.81 -19.53
N GLN A 37 15.42 -30.91 -18.83
CA GLN A 37 16.68 -31.66 -18.64
C GLN A 37 18.01 -30.94 -18.28
N ALA A 38 18.52 -31.35 -17.11
CA ALA A 38 19.92 -31.55 -16.72
C ALA A 38 20.89 -30.35 -16.79
N ASN A 39 21.27 -29.86 -15.61
CA ASN A 39 22.57 -30.25 -15.05
C ASN A 39 22.66 -29.86 -13.58
N ALA A 40 23.04 -30.83 -12.75
CA ALA A 40 23.65 -30.58 -11.46
C ALA A 40 24.82 -29.63 -11.66
N LEU A 41 24.85 -28.53 -10.91
CA LEU A 41 26.03 -27.82 -10.39
C LEU A 41 25.60 -26.45 -9.84
N LYS A 42 25.92 -26.24 -8.56
CA LYS A 42 26.06 -24.97 -7.82
C LYS A 42 24.85 -24.56 -6.95
N ASP A 43 24.81 -25.11 -5.74
CA ASP A 43 24.51 -24.32 -4.55
C ASP A 43 25.46 -23.12 -4.51
N ASN A 44 25.00 -21.99 -5.05
CA ASN A 44 25.75 -20.73 -5.03
C ASN A 44 25.20 -19.86 -3.88
N PRO A 45 25.97 -19.60 -2.80
CA PRO A 45 25.50 -18.81 -1.65
C PRO A 45 25.12 -17.36 -2.00
N THR A 46 25.43 -16.88 -3.21
CA THR A 46 25.14 -15.50 -3.66
C THR A 46 23.66 -15.19 -3.87
N GLN A 47 22.78 -16.18 -4.12
CA GLN A 47 21.35 -15.90 -4.38
C GLN A 47 20.51 -15.68 -3.11
N LYS A 48 20.98 -16.12 -1.94
CA LYS A 48 20.28 -15.90 -0.66
C LYS A 48 20.45 -14.48 -0.13
N SER A 49 21.61 -13.87 -0.41
CA SER A 49 21.99 -12.52 0.06
C SER A 49 21.23 -11.41 -0.68
N GLN A 50 20.99 -11.53 -1.99
CA GLN A 50 20.30 -10.50 -2.77
C GLN A 50 18.82 -10.33 -2.39
N ASN A 51 18.13 -11.43 -2.04
CA ASN A 51 16.72 -11.40 -1.64
C ASN A 51 16.49 -10.83 -0.23
N ALA A 52 17.48 -10.93 0.66
CA ALA A 52 17.40 -10.33 2.00
C ALA A 52 17.54 -8.81 1.91
N GLN A 53 18.55 -8.36 1.16
CA GLN A 53 18.81 -6.93 0.95
C GLN A 53 17.66 -6.22 0.23
N SER A 54 16.99 -6.86 -0.72
CA SER A 54 15.82 -6.27 -1.39
C SER A 54 14.61 -6.10 -0.46
N LYS A 55 14.46 -6.96 0.55
CA LYS A 55 13.37 -6.85 1.54
C LYS A 55 13.64 -5.74 2.54
N GLU A 56 14.87 -5.64 3.01
CA GLU A 56 15.32 -4.55 3.88
C GLU A 56 15.18 -3.19 3.18
N ASP A 57 15.55 -3.12 1.91
CA ASP A 57 15.42 -1.89 1.11
C ASP A 57 13.96 -1.48 0.92
N ALA A 58 13.05 -2.44 0.72
CA ALA A 58 11.62 -2.17 0.62
C ALA A 58 11.03 -1.67 1.95
N ALA A 59 11.40 -2.31 3.06
CA ALA A 59 10.95 -1.91 4.39
C ALA A 59 11.48 -0.51 4.77
N LEU A 60 12.73 -0.20 4.43
CA LEU A 60 13.31 1.12 4.67
C LEU A 60 12.59 2.20 3.84
N LYS A 61 12.24 1.89 2.59
CA LYS A 61 11.43 2.79 1.77
C LYS A 61 10.04 3.02 2.40
N GLU A 62 9.35 1.96 2.82
CA GLU A 62 8.04 2.08 3.46
C GLU A 62 8.09 2.94 4.74
N GLN A 63 9.13 2.78 5.56
CA GLN A 63 9.31 3.58 6.77
C GLN A 63 9.58 5.06 6.49
N THR A 64 10.36 5.35 5.44
CA THR A 64 10.66 6.74 5.04
C THR A 64 9.44 7.42 4.41
N ASP A 65 8.62 6.69 3.65
CA ASP A 65 7.32 7.17 3.18
C ASP A 65 6.36 7.39 4.36
N ALA A 66 6.30 6.49 5.34
CA ALA A 66 5.47 6.68 6.54
C ALA A 66 5.88 7.93 7.35
N PHE A 67 7.18 8.18 7.46
CA PHE A 67 7.70 9.41 8.09
C PHE A 67 7.27 10.67 7.32
N GLU A 68 7.39 10.66 5.98
CA GLU A 68 6.95 11.79 5.15
C GLU A 68 5.45 12.05 5.31
N ALA A 69 4.62 11.01 5.41
CA ALA A 69 3.19 11.17 5.67
C ALA A 69 2.92 11.88 7.02
N ILE A 70 3.63 11.50 8.08
CA ILE A 70 3.51 12.15 9.40
C ILE A 70 3.90 13.63 9.33
N LEU A 71 5.00 13.93 8.63
CA LEU A 71 5.46 15.31 8.43
C LEU A 71 4.44 16.13 7.64
N LEU A 72 3.92 15.59 6.55
CA LEU A 72 2.90 16.25 5.73
C LEU A 72 1.62 16.46 6.52
N LYS A 73 1.19 15.49 7.33
CA LYS A 73 0.04 15.65 8.23
C LYS A 73 0.26 16.82 9.19
N PHE A 74 1.43 16.92 9.82
CA PHE A 74 1.76 18.05 10.69
C PHE A 74 1.69 19.40 9.95
N MET A 75 2.18 19.47 8.71
CA MET A 75 2.08 20.67 7.89
C MET A 75 0.62 21.01 7.54
N LEU A 76 -0.17 20.01 7.12
CA LEU A 76 -1.60 20.15 6.80
C LEU A 76 -2.43 20.55 8.02
N ASP A 77 -2.07 20.06 9.21
CA ASP A 77 -2.72 20.44 10.46
C ASP A 77 -2.61 21.95 10.71
N ASN A 78 -1.49 22.57 10.33
CA ASN A 78 -1.26 24.00 10.46
C ASN A 78 -1.79 24.83 9.27
N ALA A 79 -1.73 24.29 8.05
CA ALA A 79 -2.10 24.99 6.83
C ALA A 79 -3.62 24.97 6.55
N LEU A 80 -4.27 23.82 6.73
CA LEU A 80 -5.69 23.64 6.43
C LEU A 80 -6.56 23.84 7.68
N LYS A 81 -7.03 25.07 7.84
CA LYS A 81 -8.04 25.44 8.83
C LYS A 81 -9.43 25.25 8.24
N LEU A 82 -9.93 24.01 8.29
CA LEU A 82 -11.25 23.59 7.76
C LEU A 82 -12.44 24.07 8.64
N GLU A 83 -12.25 25.11 9.43
CA GLU A 83 -13.28 25.63 10.34
C GLU A 83 -14.23 26.52 9.54
N ASP A 84 -15.52 26.18 9.55
CA ASP A 84 -16.55 27.01 8.94
C ASP A 84 -16.91 28.15 9.90
N PRO A 85 -16.75 29.43 9.52
CA PRO A 85 -17.11 30.55 10.37
C PRO A 85 -18.63 30.77 10.50
N LEU A 86 -19.44 30.16 9.63
CA LEU A 86 -20.89 30.34 9.56
C LEU A 86 -21.67 29.29 10.37
N PHE A 87 -21.10 28.09 10.56
CA PHE A 87 -21.77 26.99 11.27
C PHE A 87 -21.02 26.57 12.54
N PRO A 88 -21.73 26.28 13.65
CA PRO A 88 -21.10 25.81 14.87
C PRO A 88 -20.47 24.42 14.67
N LYS A 89 -19.33 24.17 15.31
CA LYS A 89 -18.62 22.88 15.29
C LYS A 89 -19.54 21.75 15.75
N GLN A 90 -19.60 20.68 14.97
CA GLN A 90 -20.36 19.48 15.31
C GLN A 90 -19.44 18.42 15.92
N PRO A 91 -19.93 17.51 16.78
CA PRO A 91 -19.10 16.48 17.44
C PRO A 91 -18.31 15.58 16.49
N GLY A 92 -18.76 15.40 15.24
CA GLY A 92 -18.09 14.59 14.23
C GLY A 92 -17.16 15.36 13.29
N THR A 93 -17.16 16.69 13.33
CA THR A 93 -16.41 17.54 12.40
C THR A 93 -14.90 17.35 12.58
N ASP A 94 -14.43 17.31 13.83
CA ASP A 94 -13.00 17.16 14.13
C ASP A 94 -12.47 15.79 13.69
N ILE A 95 -13.28 14.74 13.82
CA ILE A 95 -12.96 13.37 13.37
C ILE A 95 -12.84 13.33 11.84
N TYR A 96 -13.80 13.95 11.13
CA TYR A 96 -13.75 14.00 9.68
C TYR A 96 -12.51 14.77 9.19
N HIS A 97 -12.20 15.90 9.82
CA HIS A 97 -11.01 16.68 9.47
C HIS A 97 -9.72 15.93 9.72
N SER A 98 -9.58 15.20 10.83
CA SER A 98 -8.38 14.43 11.11
C SER A 98 -8.20 13.30 10.10
N MET A 99 -9.26 12.53 9.81
CA MET A 99 -9.23 11.46 8.81
C MET A 99 -8.92 11.98 7.40
N TYR A 100 -9.50 13.13 7.03
CA TYR A 100 -9.24 13.75 5.74
C TYR A 100 -7.77 14.15 5.60
N LYS A 101 -7.21 14.82 6.61
CA LYS A 101 -5.79 15.23 6.61
C LYS A 101 -4.86 14.01 6.62
N GLU A 102 -5.20 12.97 7.38
CA GLU A 102 -4.46 11.70 7.41
C GLU A 102 -4.43 11.05 6.03
N SER A 103 -5.61 10.80 5.43
CA SER A 103 -5.69 10.21 4.09
C SER A 103 -4.98 11.05 3.02
N LEU A 104 -5.12 12.37 3.08
CA LEU A 104 -4.43 13.28 2.15
C LEU A 104 -2.90 13.22 2.35
N SER A 105 -2.42 13.17 3.59
CA SER A 105 -0.99 13.09 3.89
C SER A 105 -0.37 11.79 3.39
N GLU A 106 -1.07 10.66 3.53
CA GLU A 106 -0.63 9.36 3.01
C GLU A 106 -0.58 9.34 1.48
N GLN A 107 -1.60 9.91 0.82
CA GLN A 107 -1.66 9.99 -0.65
C GLN A 107 -0.55 10.86 -1.24
N LEU A 108 -0.18 11.93 -0.55
CA LEU A 108 0.89 12.84 -0.98
C LEU A 108 2.28 12.28 -0.66
N SER A 109 2.38 11.43 0.36
CA SER A 109 3.63 10.76 0.72
C SER A 109 4.17 9.88 -0.41
N GLY A 110 5.49 9.79 -0.51
CA GLY A 110 6.24 9.14 -1.57
C GLY A 110 6.38 9.98 -2.85
N SER A 111 5.50 10.96 -3.07
CA SER A 111 5.54 11.84 -4.25
C SER A 111 6.16 13.21 -3.96
N PHE A 112 6.19 13.64 -2.70
CA PHE A 112 6.71 14.96 -2.31
C PHE A 112 8.25 15.02 -2.35
N GLY A 113 8.93 13.90 -2.16
CA GLY A 113 10.37 13.72 -2.45
C GLY A 113 11.30 13.78 -1.23
N TYR A 114 10.79 14.11 -0.05
CA TYR A 114 11.56 14.02 1.20
C TYR A 114 11.79 12.58 1.62
N SER A 115 10.82 11.69 1.39
CA SER A 115 10.99 10.27 1.70
C SER A 115 12.18 9.68 0.95
N LYS A 116 12.32 9.99 -0.34
CA LYS A 116 13.46 9.58 -1.16
C LYS A 116 14.79 10.15 -0.66
N ALA A 117 14.83 11.44 -0.35
CA ALA A 117 16.06 12.07 0.16
C ALA A 117 16.52 11.43 1.48
N LEU A 118 15.58 11.17 2.39
CA LEU A 118 15.87 10.49 3.65
C LEU A 118 16.29 9.03 3.44
N TYR A 119 15.62 8.30 2.54
CA TYR A 119 15.97 6.93 2.16
C TYR A 119 17.40 6.84 1.64
N ASP A 120 17.75 7.70 0.67
CA ASP A 120 19.09 7.73 0.06
C ASP A 120 20.16 8.05 1.13
N TRP A 121 19.89 9.03 2.00
CA TRP A 121 20.79 9.38 3.10
C TRP A 121 21.00 8.22 4.08
N LEU A 122 19.93 7.54 4.51
CA LEU A 122 20.03 6.38 5.40
C LEU A 122 20.81 5.22 4.76
N LYS A 123 20.62 5.00 3.47
CA LYS A 123 21.37 3.99 2.70
C LYS A 123 22.85 4.34 2.56
N GLU A 124 23.22 5.61 2.53
CA GLU A 124 24.61 6.06 2.55
C GLU A 124 25.23 5.87 3.94
N GLN A 125 24.51 6.22 5.01
CA GLN A 125 25.00 6.02 6.38
C GLN A 125 25.18 4.54 6.74
N GLY A 126 24.27 3.67 6.30
CA GLY A 126 24.39 2.22 6.53
C GLY A 126 25.49 1.52 5.74
N LYS A 127 26.16 2.22 4.81
CA LYS A 127 27.33 1.72 4.06
C LYS A 127 28.68 2.13 4.68
N ALA A 128 28.67 2.93 5.75
CA ALA A 128 29.87 3.37 6.48
C ALA A 128 30.32 2.35 7.54
#